data_AF-X1A879-F1
#
_entry.id   AF-X1A879-F1
#
_cell.length_a   1.000
_cell.length_b   1.000
_cell.length_c   1.000
_cell.angle_alpha   90.00
_cell.angle_beta   90.00
_cell.angle_gamma   90.00
#
_symmetry.space_group_name_H-M   'P 1'
#
loop_
_entity.id
_entity.type
_entity.pdbx_description
1 polymer ?
#
loop_
_entity_poly.entity_id
_entity_poly.type
_entity_poly.pdbx_seq_one_letter_code
_entity_poly.pdbx_strand_id
1 'polypeptide(L)'
;MGIKYSNNAEGQLNAILLVGGTSLTLLATEGDHFPTVVAASGDHFYCTLVNQAGAMEIIKVTEHQNGTDVFQVIERAADSIRNETPTALEFQAND
;
A
#
# COMPACT_ATOMS: atom_id res chain seq x y z
N MET A 1 -17.57 -8.79 0.69
CA MET A 1 -16.60 -8.02 1.49
C MET A 1 -15.89 -8.95 2.46
N GLY A 2 -14.74 -9.46 2.04
CA GLY A 2 -13.83 -10.22 2.90
C GLY A 2 -12.40 -9.70 2.82
N ILE A 3 -11.61 -9.99 3.84
CA ILE A 3 -10.17 -9.72 3.84
C ILE A 3 -9.48 -10.86 3.08
N LYS A 4 -8.61 -10.52 2.12
CA LYS A 4 -7.74 -11.49 1.43
C LYS A 4 -6.41 -11.61 2.16
N TYR A 5 -5.96 -12.85 2.34
CA TYR A 5 -4.69 -13.20 2.97
C TYR A 5 -3.77 -14.03 2.06
N SER A 6 -4.17 -14.25 0.81
CA SER A 6 -3.38 -14.99 -0.19
C SER A 6 -2.29 -14.09 -0.77
N ASN A 7 -1.14 -14.66 -1.14
CA ASN A 7 0.01 -13.94 -1.72
C ASN A 7 0.39 -12.75 -0.83
N ASN A 8 0.98 -13.05 0.33
CA ASN A 8 1.37 -12.06 1.35
C ASN A 8 2.88 -11.90 1.35
N ALA A 9 3.44 -11.45 0.22
CA ALA A 9 4.86 -11.20 0.07
C ALA A 9 5.20 -9.71 0.26
N GLU A 10 6.48 -9.39 0.28
CA GLU A 10 6.99 -8.03 0.27
C GLU A 10 7.28 -7.57 -1.17
N GLY A 11 7.24 -6.25 -1.37
CA GLY A 11 7.56 -5.58 -2.64
C GLY A 11 8.09 -4.18 -2.34
N GLN A 12 8.80 -3.60 -3.31
CA GLN A 12 9.41 -2.29 -3.23
C GLN A 12 8.61 -1.24 -4.01
N LEU A 13 8.66 0.00 -3.55
CA LEU A 13 8.01 1.11 -4.27
C LEU A 13 8.88 1.55 -5.44
N ASN A 14 8.28 1.70 -6.62
CA ASN A 14 8.92 2.28 -7.81
C ASN A 14 8.80 3.81 -7.85
N ALA A 15 7.84 4.37 -7.11
CA ALA A 15 7.61 5.81 -7.05
C ALA A 15 7.29 6.28 -5.63
N ILE A 16 7.61 7.54 -5.35
CA ILE A 16 7.26 8.20 -4.09
C ILE A 16 5.73 8.22 -3.94
N LEU A 17 5.23 7.74 -2.80
CA LEU A 17 3.86 7.97 -2.37
C LEU A 17 3.80 9.26 -1.54
N LEU A 18 3.29 10.32 -2.16
CA LEU A 18 3.07 11.60 -1.50
C LEU A 18 1.98 11.51 -0.43
N VAL A 19 1.96 12.51 0.45
CA VAL A 19 0.89 12.76 1.42
C VAL A 19 -0.49 12.70 0.75
N GLY A 20 -1.37 11.84 1.28
CA GLY A 20 -2.74 11.70 0.79
C GLY A 20 -2.88 10.98 -0.56
N GLY A 21 -1.79 10.45 -1.12
CA GLY A 21 -1.85 9.60 -2.31
C GLY A 21 -2.72 8.36 -2.08
N THR A 22 -3.60 8.07 -3.04
CA THR A 22 -4.54 6.94 -3.01
C THR A 22 -4.18 5.85 -4.02
N SER A 23 -3.02 5.97 -4.65
CA SER A 23 -2.48 5.05 -5.64
C SER A 23 -0.99 4.88 -5.41
N LEU A 24 -0.50 3.65 -5.56
CA LEU A 24 0.87 3.25 -5.30
C LEU A 24 1.37 2.39 -6.45
N THR A 25 2.64 2.57 -6.84
CA THR A 25 3.28 1.76 -7.87
C THR A 25 4.46 1.01 -7.28
N LEU A 26 4.45 -0.32 -7.43
CA LEU A 26 5.54 -1.22 -7.08
C LEU A 26 6.58 -1.30 -8.20
N LEU A 27 7.74 -1.89 -7.93
CA LEU A 27 8.67 -2.25 -9.02
C LEU A 27 8.02 -3.26 -9.96
N ALA A 28 8.52 -3.29 -11.18
CA ALA A 28 8.01 -4.17 -12.21
C ALA A 28 8.01 -5.62 -11.71
N THR A 29 6.91 -6.34 -11.95
CA THR A 29 6.70 -7.76 -11.61
C THR A 29 6.41 -8.07 -10.13
N GLU A 30 6.40 -7.08 -9.26
CA GLU A 30 6.12 -7.30 -7.83
C GLU A 30 4.63 -7.35 -7.51
N GLY A 31 3.75 -6.83 -8.38
CA GLY A 31 2.30 -6.86 -8.15
C GLY A 31 1.73 -8.27 -8.00
N ASP A 32 2.28 -9.25 -8.71
CA ASP A 32 1.81 -10.65 -8.69
C ASP A 32 1.99 -11.33 -7.31
N HIS A 33 2.83 -10.74 -6.46
CA HIS A 33 3.02 -11.16 -5.08
C HIS A 33 1.85 -10.81 -4.16
N PHE A 34 0.82 -10.12 -4.66
CA PHE A 34 -0.31 -9.62 -3.88
C PHE A 34 -1.66 -10.12 -4.40
N PRO A 35 -2.71 -10.19 -3.56
CA PRO A 35 -4.01 -10.67 -3.99
C PRO A 35 -4.68 -9.71 -4.99
N THR A 36 -5.35 -10.28 -5.98
CA THR A 36 -6.28 -9.53 -6.82
C THR A 36 -7.53 -9.16 -6.02
N VAL A 37 -7.85 -7.87 -5.99
CA VAL A 37 -9.07 -7.32 -5.40
C VAL A 37 -9.69 -6.34 -6.39
N VAL A 38 -11.00 -6.41 -6.54
CA VAL A 38 -11.76 -5.54 -7.44
C VAL A 38 -12.68 -4.67 -6.60
N ALA A 39 -12.69 -3.36 -6.85
CA ALA A 39 -13.46 -2.41 -6.03
C ALA A 39 -14.93 -2.82 -5.85
N ALA A 40 -15.54 -3.38 -6.89
CA ALA A 40 -16.94 -3.80 -6.89
C ALA A 40 -17.26 -4.99 -5.94
N SER A 41 -16.29 -5.83 -5.55
CA SER A 41 -16.54 -6.93 -4.61
C SER A 41 -16.51 -6.47 -3.15
N GLY A 42 -15.91 -5.30 -2.89
CA GLY A 42 -15.59 -4.79 -1.57
C GLY A 42 -14.66 -5.70 -0.77
N ASP A 43 -13.94 -6.59 -1.45
CA ASP A 43 -12.81 -7.31 -0.87
C ASP A 43 -11.61 -6.38 -0.76
N HIS A 44 -10.75 -6.62 0.22
CA HIS A 44 -9.57 -5.80 0.45
C HIS A 44 -8.44 -6.64 1.06
N PHE A 45 -7.23 -6.12 1.01
CA PHE A 45 -6.10 -6.60 1.80
C PHE A 45 -5.40 -5.42 2.46
N TYR A 46 -4.59 -5.72 3.48
CA TYR A 46 -3.79 -4.71 4.16
C TYR A 46 -2.33 -4.87 3.75
N CYS A 47 -1.65 -3.74 3.57
CA CYS A 47 -0.20 -3.70 3.41
C CYS A 47 0.39 -2.81 4.51
N THR A 48 1.61 -3.15 4.91
CA THR A 48 2.43 -2.26 5.74
C THR A 48 3.45 -1.60 4.83
N LEU A 49 3.37 -0.28 4.69
CA LEU A 49 4.41 0.52 4.08
C LEU A 49 5.49 0.80 5.13
N VAL A 50 6.75 0.69 4.73
CA VAL A 50 7.90 1.01 5.57
C VAL A 50 8.83 1.90 4.77
N ASN A 51 9.19 3.08 5.29
CA ASN A 51 10.20 3.93 4.65
C ASN A 51 11.60 3.66 5.21
N GLN A 52 12.62 4.23 4.58
CA GLN A 52 14.02 4.04 4.99
C GLN A 52 14.31 4.57 6.42
N ALA A 53 13.54 5.54 6.90
CA ALA A 53 13.63 6.05 8.27
C ALA A 53 12.96 5.11 9.31
N GLY A 54 12.36 4.01 8.87
CA GLY A 54 11.64 3.06 9.71
C GLY A 54 10.24 3.50 10.11
N ALA A 55 9.71 4.58 9.53
CA ALA A 55 8.30 4.93 9.70
C ALA A 55 7.44 3.89 9.00
N MET A 56 6.39 3.45 9.70
CA MET A 56 5.48 2.41 9.22
C MET A 56 4.08 2.99 9.08
N GLU A 57 3.36 2.55 8.07
CA GLU A 57 1.94 2.86 7.91
C GLU A 57 1.18 1.66 7.38
N ILE A 58 0.00 1.42 7.94
CA ILE A 58 -0.90 0.38 7.43
C ILE A 58 -1.85 1.02 6.43
N ILE A 59 -1.91 0.42 5.24
CA ILE A 59 -2.84 0.82 4.19
C ILE A 59 -3.81 -0.31 3.89
N LYS A 60 -5.02 0.05 3.50
CA LYS A 60 -6.04 -0.88 3.00
C LYS A 60 -6.14 -0.71 1.49
N VAL A 61 -5.83 -1.76 0.75
CA VAL A 61 -5.92 -1.80 -0.71
C VAL A 61 -7.27 -2.39 -1.09
N THR A 62 -8.06 -1.64 -1.86
CA THR A 62 -9.40 -2.07 -2.29
C THR A 62 -9.49 -2.38 -3.78
N GLU A 63 -8.45 -2.05 -4.55
CA GLU A 63 -8.33 -2.42 -5.96
C GLU A 63 -6.87 -2.75 -6.35
N HIS A 64 -6.67 -3.92 -6.93
CA HIS A 64 -5.40 -4.41 -7.47
C HIS A 64 -5.67 -5.57 -8.43
N GLN A 65 -5.03 -5.58 -9.59
CA GLN A 65 -5.19 -6.64 -10.60
C GLN A 65 -3.90 -7.44 -10.79
N ASN A 66 -4.04 -8.76 -10.98
CA ASN A 66 -2.91 -9.62 -11.34
C ASN A 66 -2.26 -9.15 -12.65
N GLY A 67 -0.93 -9.19 -12.73
CA GLY A 67 -0.16 -8.67 -13.86
C GLY A 67 -0.03 -7.14 -13.88
N THR A 68 -0.41 -6.45 -12.80
CA THR A 68 -0.22 -5.00 -12.66
C THR A 68 0.54 -4.69 -11.38
N ASP A 69 1.46 -3.72 -11.45
CA ASP A 69 2.26 -3.29 -10.30
C ASP A 69 1.63 -2.07 -9.60
N VAL A 70 0.31 -1.90 -9.71
CA VAL A 70 -0.40 -0.70 -9.24
C VAL A 70 -1.50 -1.08 -8.25
N PHE A 71 -1.41 -0.53 -7.04
CA PHE A 71 -2.50 -0.57 -6.07
C PHE A 71 -3.33 0.69 -6.20
N GLN A 72 -4.64 0.50 -6.29
CA GLN A 72 -5.63 1.55 -6.47
C GLN A 72 -6.56 1.62 -5.26
N VAL A 73 -7.11 2.81 -5.04
CA VAL A 73 -8.13 3.08 -4.01
C VAL A 73 -7.63 2.62 -2.64
N ILE A 74 -6.48 3.20 -2.26
CA ILE A 74 -5.82 2.93 -0.99
C ILE A 74 -6.43 3.82 0.09
N GLU A 75 -6.92 3.22 1.17
CA GLU A 75 -7.25 3.94 2.39
C GLU A 75 -6.07 3.90 3.35
N ARG A 76 -5.62 5.07 3.79
CA ARG A 76 -4.44 5.25 4.63
C ARG A 76 -4.87 5.33 6.10
N ALA A 77 -4.42 4.40 6.93
CA ALA A 77 -4.59 4.50 8.37
C ALA A 77 -3.35 5.19 8.93
N ALA A 78 -3.40 6.51 9.11
CA ALA A 78 -2.30 7.24 9.74
C ALA A 78 -2.16 6.77 11.20
N ASP A 79 -1.13 5.98 11.50
CA ASP A 79 -0.65 5.83 12.88
C ASP A 79 0.35 6.95 13.14
N SER A 80 -0.06 7.90 13.97
CA SER A 80 0.77 9.03 14.39
C SER A 80 1.90 8.49 15.27
N ILE A 81 3.15 8.81 14.91
CA ILE A 81 4.27 8.65 15.84
C ILE A 81 3.90 9.31 17.17
N ARG A 82 4.09 8.56 18.28
CA ARG A 82 3.75 8.97 19.65
C ARG A 82 4.02 10.47 19.87
N ASN A 83 2.94 11.25 19.92
CA ASN A 83 2.87 12.65 20.35
C ASN A 83 3.28 13.74 19.33
N GLU A 84 3.04 13.59 18.03
CA GLU A 84 2.98 14.77 17.13
C GLU A 84 1.75 14.68 16.22
N THR A 85 1.03 15.80 16.10
CA THR A 85 -0.15 16.02 15.24
C THR A 85 -0.04 15.18 13.97
N PRO A 86 -1.08 14.44 13.53
CA PRO A 86 -0.98 13.51 12.41
C PRO A 86 -0.57 14.24 11.12
N THR A 87 0.74 14.32 10.89
CA THR A 87 1.33 14.76 9.64
C THR A 87 1.42 13.53 8.78
N ALA A 88 0.71 13.54 7.67
CA ALA A 88 0.76 12.47 6.69
C ALA A 88 2.21 12.15 6.29
N LEU A 89 2.53 10.86 6.20
CA LEU A 89 3.87 10.38 5.90
C LEU A 89 4.09 10.33 4.38
N GLU A 90 5.30 10.65 3.95
CA GLU A 90 5.78 10.36 2.60
C GLU A 90 6.56 9.05 2.61
N PHE A 91 6.31 8.19 1.63
CA PHE A 91 7.07 6.94 1.43
C PHE A 91 7.85 7.06 0.14
N GLN A 92 9.18 6.97 0.24
CA GLN A 92 10.07 7.09 -0.91
C GLN A 92 10.29 5.73 -1.58
N ALA A 93 10.55 5.73 -2.88
CA ALA A 93 11.09 4.58 -3.58
C ALA A 93 12.49 4.25 -3.02
N ASN A 94 12.89 2.98 -3.04
CA ASN A 94 14.29 2.63 -2.75
C ASN A 94 15.15 3.04 -3.96
N ASP A 95 16.30 3.68 -3.70
CA ASP A 95 17.33 3.96 -4.72
C ASP A 95 17.87 2.68 -5.37
#